data_AF-A0AAD9QT04-F1
#
_entry.id   AF-A0AAD9QT04-F1
#
_cell.length_a   1.000
_cell.length_b   1.000
_cell.length_c   1.000
_cell.angle_alpha   90.00
_cell.angle_beta   90.00
_cell.angle_gamma   90.00
#
_symmetry.space_group_name_H-M   'P 1'
#
loop_
_entity.id
_entity.type
_entity.pdbx_description
1 polymer ?
#
loop_
_entity_poly.entity_id
_entity_poly.type
_entity_poly.pdbx_seq_one_letter_code
_entity_poly.pdbx_strand_id
1 'polypeptide(L)'
;MEPVYPGQRYEILKIWVPTHGTINVYRSPQGDYHVDNGFLLEEPKKQHGIEKIRILASHGSVIVITRDQRLPVIQNKYTSEPTMAIDASAVHVDNW
;
A
#
# COMPACT_ATOMS: atom_id res chain seq x y z
N MET A 1 6.31 17.10 -0.84
CA MET A 1 7.06 15.87 -1.15
C MET A 1 8.15 15.75 -0.11
N GLU A 2 8.11 14.71 0.72
CA GLU A 2 9.18 14.44 1.68
C GLU A 2 10.42 13.91 0.95
N PRO A 3 11.64 14.18 1.46
CA PRO A 3 12.87 13.71 0.83
C PRO A 3 12.98 12.18 0.85
N VAL A 4 13.24 11.59 -0.32
CA VAL A 4 13.58 10.17 -0.45
C VAL A 4 15.02 9.99 0.02
N TYR A 5 15.24 9.17 1.06
CA TYR A 5 16.60 8.90 1.54
C TYR A 5 17.19 7.64 0.91
N PRO A 6 18.50 7.59 0.66
CA PRO A 6 19.18 6.41 0.15
C PRO A 6 19.16 5.26 1.17
N GLY A 7 19.14 4.01 0.69
CA GLY A 7 19.05 2.81 1.53
C GLY A 7 17.63 2.47 1.99
N GLN A 8 16.63 3.24 1.55
CA GLN A 8 15.23 3.06 1.92
C GLN A 8 14.53 2.04 1.02
N ARG A 9 13.68 1.21 1.64
CA ARG A 9 12.83 0.24 0.94
C ARG A 9 11.39 0.73 0.91
N TYR A 10 10.95 1.14 -0.26
CA TYR A 10 9.54 1.48 -0.52
C TYR A 10 8.81 0.20 -0.89
N GLU A 11 7.57 0.04 -0.41
CA GLU A 11 6.68 -1.02 -0.86
C GLU A 11 5.64 -0.40 -1.80
N ILE A 12 5.43 -1.02 -2.96
CA ILE A 12 4.49 -0.55 -3.98
C ILE A 12 3.45 -1.65 -4.18
N LEU A 13 2.18 -1.30 -4.00
CA LEU A 13 1.05 -2.18 -4.28
C LEU A 13 0.31 -1.66 -5.50
N LYS A 14 0.10 -2.52 -6.49
CA LYS A 14 -0.81 -2.28 -7.60
C LYS A 14 -2.07 -3.09 -7.37
N ILE A 15 -3.18 -2.40 -7.15
CA ILE A 15 -4.47 -3.02 -6.87
C ILE A 15 -5.33 -2.91 -8.11
N TRP A 16 -5.76 -4.03 -8.68
CA TRP A 16 -6.67 -4.05 -9.81
C TRP A 16 -8.12 -4.03 -9.35
N VAL A 17 -8.83 -2.99 -9.76
CA VAL A 17 -10.26 -2.82 -9.52
C VAL A 17 -11.00 -3.04 -10.85
N PRO A 18 -11.82 -4.11 -10.98
CA PRO A 18 -12.40 -4.53 -12.26
C PRO A 18 -13.15 -3.43 -13.04
N THR A 19 -13.78 -2.49 -12.34
CA THR A 19 -14.61 -1.44 -12.96
C THR A 19 -13.89 -0.11 -13.15
N HIS A 20 -12.61 -0.01 -12.79
CA HIS A 20 -11.93 1.28 -12.69
C HIS A 20 -10.46 1.29 -13.12
N GLY A 21 -9.79 0.13 -13.14
CA GLY A 21 -8.38 0.02 -13.48
C GLY A 21 -7.51 -0.12 -12.24
N THR A 22 -6.35 0.52 -12.24
CA THR A 22 -5.31 0.29 -11.21
C THR A 22 -5.24 1.44 -10.21
N ILE A 23 -5.22 1.09 -8.94
CA ILE A 23 -4.86 1.99 -7.83
C ILE A 23 -3.43 1.63 -7.41
N ASN A 24 -2.54 2.62 -7.37
CA ASN A 24 -1.19 2.42 -6.86
C ASN A 24 -1.11 2.94 -5.43
N VAL A 25 -0.55 2.13 -4.55
CA VAL A 25 -0.31 2.49 -3.16
C VAL A 25 1.18 2.39 -2.90
N TYR A 26 1.75 3.47 -2.38
CA TYR A 26 3.17 3.54 -2.03
C TYR A 26 3.26 3.64 -0.52
N ARG A 27 4.05 2.76 0.08
CA ARG A 27 4.37 2.79 1.50
C ARG A 27 5.82 3.20 1.68
N SER A 28 6.04 4.30 2.39
CA SER A 28 7.38 4.74 2.79
C SER A 28 7.99 3.76 3.81
N PRO A 29 9.32 3.75 3.98
CA PRO A 29 9.96 3.03 5.08
C PRO A 29 9.44 3.46 6.46
N GLN A 30 9.11 4.73 6.63
CA GLN A 30 8.54 5.33 7.84
C GLN A 30 7.11 4.83 8.11
N GLY A 31 6.44 4.31 7.08
CA GLY A 31 5.10 3.73 7.17
C GLY A 31 3.98 4.70 6.78
N ASP A 32 4.33 5.77 6.09
CA ASP A 32 3.38 6.68 5.47
C ASP A 32 2.89 6.09 4.16
N TYR A 33 1.64 6.39 3.81
CA TYR A 33 1.00 5.88 2.61
C TYR A 33 0.66 7.02 1.66
N HIS A 34 0.99 6.84 0.40
CA HIS A 34 0.53 7.65 -0.70
C HIS A 34 -0.31 6.80 -1.65
N VAL A 35 -1.36 7.38 -2.24
CA VAL A 35 -2.30 6.66 -3.09
C VAL A 35 -2.54 7.46 -4.37
N ASP A 36 -2.29 6.84 -5.52
CA ASP A 36 -2.71 7.36 -6.83
C ASP A 36 -4.08 6.77 -7.20
N ASN A 37 -4.91 7.54 -7.92
CA ASN A 37 -6.26 7.13 -8.35
C ASN A 37 -7.18 6.71 -7.18
N GLY A 38 -6.97 7.34 -6.04
CA GLY A 38 -7.74 7.12 -4.83
C GLY A 38 -7.33 8.10 -3.73
N PHE A 39 -7.90 7.90 -2.55
CA PHE A 39 -7.64 8.75 -1.39
C PHE A 39 -7.52 7.90 -0.12
N LEU A 40 -6.50 8.16 0.70
CA LEU A 40 -6.35 7.53 2.02
C LEU A 40 -7.36 8.18 2.99
N LEU A 41 -8.31 7.39 3.49
CA LEU A 41 -9.42 7.90 4.30
C LEU A 41 -9.05 8.19 5.77
N GLU A 42 -8.05 7.51 6.30
CA GLU A 42 -7.62 7.64 7.69
C GLU A 42 -6.15 7.25 7.85
N GLU A 43 -5.55 7.68 8.96
CA GLU A 43 -4.20 7.25 9.33
C GLU A 43 -4.13 5.71 9.49
N PRO A 44 -2.99 5.09 9.14
CA PRO A 44 -2.82 3.65 9.27
C PRO A 44 -3.01 3.17 10.71
N LYS A 45 -3.91 2.21 10.93
CA LYS A 45 -4.12 1.58 12.24
C LYS A 45 -3.17 0.42 12.40
N LYS A 46 -2.36 0.45 13.46
CA LYS A 46 -1.34 -0.57 13.76
C LYS A 46 -1.70 -1.29 15.07
N GLN A 47 -1.87 -2.60 15.01
CA GLN A 47 -2.13 -3.40 16.20
C GLN A 47 -1.51 -4.81 16.06
N HIS A 48 -0.71 -5.21 17.04
CA HIS A 48 -0.09 -6.54 17.10
C HIS A 48 0.64 -6.97 15.80
N GLY A 49 1.35 -6.05 15.13
CA GLY A 49 2.05 -6.35 13.88
C GLY A 49 1.16 -6.41 12.63
N ILE A 50 -0.13 -6.13 12.78
CA ILE A 50 -1.06 -5.93 11.67
C ILE A 50 -1.25 -4.44 11.46
N GLU A 51 -1.12 -3.98 10.23
CA GLU A 51 -1.37 -2.61 9.81
C GLU A 51 -2.56 -2.58 8.85
N LYS A 52 -3.51 -1.68 9.05
CA LYS A 52 -4.70 -1.52 8.19
C LYS A 52 -4.82 -0.09 7.69
N ILE A 53 -5.12 0.05 6.40
CA ILE A 53 -5.46 1.32 5.76
C ILE A 53 -6.79 1.21 5.03
N ARG A 54 -7.47 2.35 4.83
CA ARG A 54 -8.70 2.44 4.06
C ARG A 54 -8.52 3.41 2.92
N ILE A 55 -8.84 2.98 1.71
CA ILE A 55 -8.69 3.74 0.48
C ILE A 55 -10.06 3.95 -0.14
N LEU A 56 -10.40 5.19 -0.46
CA LEU A 56 -11.52 5.51 -1.33
C LEU A 56 -11.00 5.53 -2.78
N ALA A 57 -11.41 4.55 -3.57
CA ALA A 57 -11.12 4.54 -5.00
C ALA A 57 -11.87 5.69 -5.70
N SER A 58 -11.35 6.24 -6.80
CA SER A 58 -12.01 7.36 -7.50
C SER A 58 -13.40 7.04 -8.05
N HIS A 59 -13.77 5.76 -8.18
CA HIS A 59 -15.15 5.35 -8.52
C HIS A 59 -16.08 5.17 -7.31
N GLY A 60 -15.63 5.53 -6.11
CA GLY A 60 -16.47 5.60 -4.91
C GLY A 60 -16.48 4.35 -4.01
N SER A 61 -15.79 3.26 -4.36
CA SER A 61 -15.68 2.12 -3.43
C SER A 61 -14.64 2.35 -2.36
N VAL A 62 -14.88 1.83 -1.16
CA VAL A 62 -13.87 1.73 -0.10
C VAL A 62 -13.19 0.38 -0.16
N ILE A 63 -11.86 0.39 -0.18
CA ILE A 63 -11.00 -0.80 -0.14
C ILE A 63 -10.22 -0.75 1.17
N VAL A 64 -10.30 -1.81 1.96
CA VAL A 64 -9.48 -1.99 3.16
C VAL A 64 -8.27 -2.82 2.78
N ILE A 65 -7.07 -2.33 3.03
CA ILE A 65 -5.83 -3.08 2.84
C ILE A 65 -5.28 -3.46 4.21
N THR A 66 -5.02 -4.75 4.40
CA THR A 66 -4.36 -5.27 5.60
C THR A 66 -2.96 -5.73 5.25
N ARG A 67 -1.98 -5.33 6.07
CA ARG A 67 -0.57 -5.70 5.95
C ARG A 67 -0.13 -6.45 7.19
N ASP A 68 0.38 -7.67 7.03
CA ASP A 68 1.05 -8.39 8.11
C ASP A 68 2.55 -8.07 8.10
N GLN A 69 3.03 -7.34 9.12
CA GLN A 69 4.43 -6.95 9.24
C GLN A 69 5.39 -8.14 9.40
N ARG A 70 4.87 -9.29 9.84
CA ARG A 70 5.65 -10.49 10.13
C ARG A 70 6.01 -11.26 8.86
N LEU A 71 5.32 -10.98 7.75
CA LEU A 71 5.56 -11.62 6.47
C LEU A 71 6.48 -10.77 5.58
N PRO A 72 7.39 -11.38 4.81
CA PRO A 72 8.13 -10.68 3.77
C PRO A 72 7.18 -10.30 2.62
N VAL A 73 7.50 -9.22 1.90
CA VAL A 73 6.63 -8.66 0.82
C VAL A 73 6.25 -9.70 -0.24
N ILE A 74 7.20 -10.57 -0.57
CA ILE A 74 7.07 -11.68 -1.52
C ILE A 74 6.13 -12.83 -1.05
N GLN A 75 5.58 -12.78 0.17
CA GLN A 75 4.72 -13.83 0.73
C GLN A 75 3.37 -13.28 1.20
N ASN A 76 2.45 -12.98 0.27
CA ASN A 76 1.05 -12.60 0.55
C ASN A 76 0.88 -11.64 1.74
N LYS A 77 1.82 -10.70 1.87
CA LYS A 77 1.91 -9.78 3.00
C LYS A 77 0.68 -8.88 3.10
N TYR A 78 0.02 -8.68 1.98
CA TYR A 78 -1.09 -7.77 1.79
C TYR A 78 -2.36 -8.52 1.38
N THR A 79 -3.46 -8.17 2.01
CA THR A 79 -4.81 -8.61 1.61
C THR A 79 -5.73 -7.40 1.45
N SER A 80 -6.84 -7.60 0.73
CA SER A 80 -7.85 -6.57 0.48
C SER A 80 -9.26 -7.04 0.82
N GLU A 81 -10.09 -6.10 1.28
CA GLU A 81 -11.54 -6.24 1.39
C GLU A 81 -12.22 -5.05 0.68
N PRO A 82 -13.07 -5.28 -0.34
CA PRO A 82 -13.34 -6.59 -0.97
C PRO A 82 -12.07 -7.20 -1.57
N THR A 83 -12.07 -8.52 -1.77
CA THR A 83 -10.89 -9.23 -2.30
C THR A 83 -10.59 -8.80 -3.72
N MET A 84 -9.46 -8.14 -3.89
CA MET A 84 -8.90 -7.67 -5.16
C MET A 84 -7.57 -8.37 -5.44
N ALA A 85 -7.20 -8.40 -6.73
CA ALA A 85 -5.85 -8.77 -7.12
C ALA A 85 -4.87 -7.66 -6.72
N ILE A 86 -3.81 -8.02 -6.01
CA ILE A 86 -2.74 -7.12 -5.57
C ILE A 86 -1.41 -7.67 -6.08
N ASP A 87 -0.68 -6.86 -6.82
CA ASP A 87 0.73 -7.09 -7.11
C ASP A 87 1.57 -6.21 -6.18
N ALA A 88 2.39 -6.84 -5.33
CA ALA A 88 3.21 -6.15 -4.33
C ALA A 88 4.69 -6.31 -4.67
N SER A 89 5.36 -5.17 -4.81
CA SER A 89 6.80 -5.11 -5.07
C SER A 89 7.48 -4.25 -4.02
N ALA A 90 8.80 -4.37 -3.93
CA ALA A 90 9.58 -3.50 -3.07
C ALA A 90 10.79 -2.97 -3.83
N VAL A 91 11.00 -1.67 -3.76
CA VAL A 91 12.07 -0.96 -4.46
C VAL A 91 13.07 -0.48 -3.42
N HIS A 92 14.34 -0.78 -3.67
CA HIS A 92 15.45 -0.20 -2.93
C HIS A 92 15.93 1.06 -3.67
N VAL A 93 16.08 2.16 -2.95
CA VAL A 93 16.62 3.40 -3.53
C VAL A 93 18.10 3.48 -3.18
N ASP A 94 18.95 3.26 -4.17
CA ASP A 94 20.40 3.42 -4.05
C ASP A 94 20.80 4.90 -4.25
N ASN A 95 21.94 5.28 -3.64
CA ASN A 95 22.62 6.51 -3.99
C ASN A 95 23.25 6.36 -5.38
N TRP A 96 22.82 7.19 -6.33
CA TRP A 96 23.51 7.38 -7.61
C TRP A 96 24.47 8.56 -7.51
#